data_AF-A0AAQ4CPJ9-F1
#
_entry.id   AF-A0AAQ4CPJ9-F1
#
_cell.length_a   1.000
_cell.length_b   1.000
_cell.length_c   1.000
_cell.angle_alpha   90.00
_cell.angle_beta   90.00
_cell.angle_gamma   90.00
#
_symmetry.space_group_name_H-M   'P 1'
#
loop_
_entity.id
_entity.type
_entity.pdbx_description
1 polymer ?
#
loop_
_entity_poly.entity_id
_entity_poly.type
_entity_poly.pdbx_seq_one_letter_code
_entity_poly.pdbx_strand_id
1 'polypeptide(L)'
;MIDANKVLAHLEYILNSNNRMLVNKKQIEIIWAVMPWENTAKGFAKIDNTILPLYVGVFDDVVEVKIGDVEFELNEETIKTALEEIKND
;
A
#
# COMPACT_ATOMS: atom_id res chain seq x y z
N MET A 1 -9.82 13.42 -3.99
CA MET A 1 -10.39 12.32 -3.17
C MET A 1 -9.85 11.03 -3.70
N ILE A 2 -9.05 10.36 -2.89
CA ILE A 2 -8.44 9.08 -3.22
C ILE A 2 -9.54 8.00 -3.26
N ASP A 3 -9.51 7.16 -4.28
CA ASP A 3 -10.47 6.05 -4.43
C ASP A 3 -9.95 4.83 -3.65
N ALA A 4 -10.57 4.54 -2.50
CA ALA A 4 -10.16 3.45 -1.62
C ALA A 4 -10.20 2.08 -2.30
N ASN A 5 -11.21 1.81 -3.13
CA ASN A 5 -11.30 0.53 -3.84
C ASN A 5 -10.13 0.37 -4.84
N LYS A 6 -9.78 1.43 -5.57
CA LYS A 6 -8.63 1.40 -6.47
C LYS A 6 -7.30 1.24 -5.72
N VAL A 7 -7.10 1.98 -4.64
CA VAL A 7 -5.88 1.86 -3.83
C VAL A 7 -5.74 0.45 -3.29
N LEU A 8 -6.78 -0.10 -2.67
CA LEU A 8 -6.72 -1.41 -2.03
C LEU A 8 -6.58 -2.55 -3.05
N ALA A 9 -7.20 -2.44 -4.23
CA ALA A 9 -7.03 -3.41 -5.32
C ALA A 9 -5.61 -3.43 -5.90
N HIS A 10 -4.87 -2.32 -5.80
CA HIS A 10 -3.53 -2.17 -6.36
C HIS A 10 -2.45 -1.93 -5.28
N LEU A 11 -2.76 -2.23 -4.02
CA LEU A 11 -1.94 -1.84 -2.89
C LEU A 11 -0.51 -2.38 -2.99
N GLU A 12 -0.33 -3.64 -3.39
CA GLU A 12 1.00 -4.22 -3.56
C GLU A 12 1.84 -3.45 -4.58
N TYR A 13 1.26 -3.11 -5.73
CA TYR A 13 1.94 -2.34 -6.76
C TYR A 13 2.31 -0.95 -6.25
N ILE A 14 1.36 -0.23 -5.64
CA ILE A 14 1.58 1.12 -5.10
C ILE A 14 2.71 1.14 -4.07
N LEU A 15 2.77 0.12 -3.21
CA LEU A 15 3.84 0.00 -2.22
C LEU A 15 5.20 -0.27 -2.86
N ASN A 16 5.25 -1.08 -3.93
CA ASN A 16 6.49 -1.43 -4.61
C ASN A 16 6.96 -0.35 -5.62
N SER A 17 6.07 0.47 -6.18
CA SER A 17 6.43 1.59 -7.07
C SER A 17 6.91 2.82 -6.30
N ASN A 18 6.68 2.87 -4.98
CA ASN A 18 7.14 3.98 -4.17
C ASN A 18 8.65 3.97 -3.94
N ASN A 19 9.36 4.94 -4.51
CA ASN A 19 10.81 5.11 -4.37
C ASN A 19 11.32 5.22 -2.92
N ARG A 20 10.49 5.64 -1.95
CA ARG A 20 10.86 5.68 -0.53
C ARG A 20 10.89 4.30 0.13
N MET A 21 10.10 3.36 -0.39
CA MET A 21 10.18 1.93 -0.04
C MET A 21 11.42 1.26 -0.67
N LEU A 22 11.92 1.80 -1.79
CA LEU A 22 13.03 1.23 -2.58
C LEU A 22 14.42 1.36 -1.96
N VAL A 23 14.61 2.12 -0.86
CA VAL A 23 15.94 2.24 -0.22
C VAL A 23 16.48 0.88 0.22
N ASN A 24 15.62 -0.13 0.40
CA ASN A 24 16.02 -1.50 0.74
C ASN A 24 15.76 -2.57 -0.35
N LYS A 25 15.18 -2.23 -1.52
CA LYS A 25 14.84 -3.19 -2.61
C LYS A 25 14.10 -4.47 -2.18
N LYS A 26 13.44 -4.45 -1.01
CA LYS A 26 12.69 -5.61 -0.52
C LYS A 26 11.31 -5.58 -1.15
N GLN A 27 11.01 -6.58 -1.98
CA GLN A 27 9.69 -6.72 -2.58
C GLN A 27 8.67 -6.96 -1.47
N ILE A 28 7.60 -6.16 -1.47
CA ILE A 28 6.41 -6.42 -0.65
C ILE A 28 5.50 -7.37 -1.42
N GLU A 29 5.06 -8.44 -0.75
CA GLU A 29 4.04 -9.36 -1.24
C GLU A 29 2.85 -9.33 -0.25
N ILE A 30 1.64 -9.03 -0.71
CA ILE A 30 0.43 -9.08 0.13
C ILE A 30 -0.07 -10.51 0.14
N ILE A 31 0.09 -11.18 1.29
CA ILE A 31 -0.29 -12.59 1.46
C ILE A 31 -1.80 -12.74 1.60
N TRP A 32 -2.41 -11.84 2.36
CA TRP A 32 -3.84 -11.83 2.64
C TRP A 32 -4.26 -10.46 3.15
N ALA A 33 -5.42 -9.98 2.73
CA ALA A 33 -6.01 -8.76 3.26
C ALA A 33 -7.55 -8.83 3.21
N VAL A 34 -8.19 -8.19 4.18
CA VAL A 34 -9.64 -7.96 4.24
C VAL A 34 -9.93 -6.50 4.47
N MET A 35 -11.10 -6.06 4.01
CA MET A 35 -11.61 -4.71 4.23
C MET A 35 -12.66 -4.73 5.34
N PRO A 36 -12.28 -4.60 6.62
CA PRO A 36 -13.25 -4.61 7.71
C PRO A 36 -14.19 -3.40 7.68
N TRP A 37 -13.74 -2.30 7.04
CA TRP A 37 -14.47 -1.06 6.84
C TRP A 37 -14.18 -0.49 5.45
N GLU A 38 -15.05 0.39 4.95
CA GLU A 38 -15.05 0.93 3.58
C GLU A 38 -13.69 1.47 3.12
N ASN A 39 -12.93 2.09 4.03
CA ASN A 39 -11.68 2.79 3.70
C ASN A 39 -10.46 2.20 4.41
N THR A 40 -10.52 0.94 4.84
CA THR A 40 -9.39 0.32 5.55
C THR A 40 -9.15 -1.09 5.08
N ALA A 41 -7.90 -1.54 5.14
CA ALA A 41 -7.54 -2.94 5.01
C ALA A 41 -6.71 -3.43 6.20
N LYS A 42 -6.92 -4.69 6.57
CA LYS A 42 -6.12 -5.43 7.54
C LYS A 42 -5.66 -6.72 6.92
N GLY A 43 -4.41 -7.10 7.16
CA GLY A 43 -3.86 -8.26 6.50
C GLY A 43 -2.47 -8.66 6.98
N PHE A 44 -1.77 -9.36 6.10
CA PHE A 44 -0.38 -9.73 6.27
C PHE A 44 0.39 -9.41 4.98
N ALA A 45 1.53 -8.77 5.14
CA ALA A 45 2.50 -8.53 4.08
C ALA A 45 3.77 -9.31 4.37
N LYS A 46 4.35 -9.90 3.34
CA LYS A 46 5.68 -10.51 3.41
C LYS A 46 6.69 -9.53 2.85
N ILE A 47 7.72 -9.28 3.65
CA ILE A 47 8.89 -8.48 3.29
C ILE A 47 10.10 -9.38 3.45
N ASP A 48 10.79 -9.67 2.34
CA ASP A 48 11.75 -10.76 2.22
C ASP A 48 11.18 -12.11 2.72
N ASN A 49 11.72 -12.65 3.81
CA ASN A 49 11.34 -13.92 4.40
C ASN A 49 10.51 -13.74 5.69
N THR A 50 10.04 -12.52 5.97
CA THR A 50 9.27 -12.23 7.19
C THR A 50 7.85 -11.83 6.84
N ILE A 51 6.89 -12.49 7.48
CA ILE A 51 5.47 -12.13 7.39
C ILE A 51 5.13 -11.21 8.56
N LEU A 52 4.58 -10.04 8.25
CA LEU A 52 4.27 -8.99 9.20
C LEU A 52 2.79 -8.58 9.08
N PRO A 53 2.16 -8.14 10.19
CA PRO A 53 0.81 -7.60 10.12
C PRO A 53 0.80 -6.32 9.28
N LEU A 54 -0.21 -6.20 8.43
CA LEU A 54 -0.47 -5.06 7.56
C LEU A 54 -1.75 -4.34 8.00
N TYR A 55 -1.68 -3.03 8.10
CA TYR A 55 -2.84 -2.15 8.23
C TYR A 55 -2.74 -1.01 7.22
N VAL A 56 -3.86 -0.69 6.58
CA VAL A 56 -3.96 0.43 5.65
C VAL A 56 -5.23 1.22 5.93
N GLY A 57 -5.10 2.55 5.97
CA GLY A 57 -6.20 3.49 5.99
C GLY A 57 -6.14 4.39 4.76
N VAL A 58 -7.27 4.57 4.08
CA VAL A 58 -7.39 5.47 2.93
C VAL A 58 -8.23 6.67 3.34
N PHE A 59 -7.65 7.86 3.22
CA PHE A 59 -8.29 9.14 3.53
C PHE A 59 -8.36 10.00 2.26
N ASP A 60 -8.94 11.19 2.37
CA ASP A 60 -9.23 12.03 1.19
C ASP A 60 -7.96 12.44 0.42
N ASP A 61 -6.85 12.64 1.14
CA ASP A 61 -5.57 13.20 0.66
C ASP A 61 -4.34 12.34 0.97
N VAL A 62 -4.48 11.32 1.83
CA VAL A 62 -3.39 10.43 2.25
C VAL A 62 -3.81 8.97 2.35
N VAL A 63 -2.87 8.06 2.13
CA VAL A 63 -2.98 6.65 2.51
C VAL A 63 -1.96 6.35 3.59
N GLU A 64 -2.44 5.96 4.76
CA GLU A 64 -1.63 5.50 5.88
C GLU A 64 -1.36 4.01 5.73
N VAL A 65 -0.10 3.60 5.86
CA VAL A 65 0.33 2.21 5.76
C VAL A 65 1.18 1.87 6.97
N LYS A 66 0.82 0.75 7.62
CA LYS A 66 1.58 0.17 8.71
C LYS A 66 1.90 -1.28 8.44
N ILE A 67 3.18 -1.63 8.51
CA ILE A 67 3.68 -3.00 8.34
C ILE A 67 4.57 -3.34 9.54
N GLY A 68 4.10 -4.25 10.40
CA GLY A 68 4.75 -4.50 11.69
C GLY A 68 4.83 -3.22 12.52
N ASP A 69 6.04 -2.83 12.91
CA ASP A 69 6.31 -1.63 13.71
C ASP A 69 6.62 -0.38 12.87
N VAL A 70 6.61 -0.50 11.54
CA VAL A 70 6.89 0.60 10.60
C VAL A 70 5.58 1.21 10.11
N GLU A 71 5.50 2.55 10.15
CA GLU A 71 4.33 3.32 9.76
C GLU A 71 4.76 4.48 8.86
N PHE A 72 4.04 4.69 7.76
CA PHE A 72 4.34 5.74 6.79
C PHE A 72 3.09 6.16 6.01
N GLU A 73 3.19 7.33 5.38
CA GLU A 73 2.10 7.95 4.63
C GLU A 73 2.46 8.08 3.15
N LEU A 74 1.48 7.83 2.29
CA LEU A 74 1.52 8.07 0.86
C LEU A 74 0.60 9.24 0.54
N ASN A 75 1.14 10.31 -0.03
CA ASN A 75 0.33 11.44 -0.47
C ASN A 75 -0.41 11.13 -1.78
N GLU A 76 -1.43 11.93 -2.07
CA GLU A 76 -2.25 11.79 -3.29
C GLU A 76 -1.42 11.75 -4.58
N GLU A 77 -0.36 12.57 -4.69
CA GLU A 77 0.52 12.61 -5.88
C GLU A 77 1.21 11.27 -6.12
N THR A 78 1.80 10.67 -5.08
CA THR A 78 2.48 9.37 -5.16
C THR A 78 1.52 8.26 -5.61
N ILE A 79 0.29 8.28 -5.07
CA ILE A 79 -0.75 7.30 -5.41
C ILE A 79 -1.18 7.47 -6.87
N LYS A 80 -1.38 8.72 -7.33
CA LYS A 80 -1.74 9.00 -8.72
C LYS A 80 -0.67 8.51 -9.69
N THR A 81 0.60 8.82 -9.44
CA THR A 81 1.71 8.35 -10.28
C THR A 81 1.73 6.83 -10.36
N ALA A 82 1.63 6.13 -9.23
CA ALA A 82 1.60 4.67 -9.21
C ALA A 82 0.42 4.09 -10.01
N LEU A 83 -0.78 4.66 -9.87
CA LEU A 83 -1.98 4.21 -10.58
C LEU A 83 -1.94 4.51 -12.10
N GLU A 84 -1.20 5.54 -12.51
CA GLU A 84 -0.98 5.84 -13.94
C GLU A 84 0.01 4.86 -14.58
N GLU A 85 1.05 4.44 -13.86
CA GLU A 85 2.01 3.44 -14.34
C GLU A 85 1.31 2.09 -14.63
N ILE A 86 0.37 1.65 -13.77
CA ILE A 86 -0.43 0.43 -13.99
C ILE A 86 -1.22 0.46 -15.30
N LYS A 87 -1.68 1.63 -15.76
CA LYS A 87 -2.46 1.73 -17.01
C LYS A 87 -1.61 1.58 -18.27
N ASN A 88 -0.30 1.75 -18.14
CA ASN A 88 0.65 1.75 -19.25
C ASN A 88 1.42 0.42 -19.37
N ASP A 89 1.25 -0.48 -18.41
CA ASP A 89 1.73 -1.89 -18.43
C ASP A 89 0.66 -2.82 -19.06
#